data_AF-A0A2V7AJ82-F1
#
_entry.id   AF-A0A2V7AJ82-F1
#
_cell.length_a   1.000
_cell.length_b   1.000
_cell.length_c   1.000
_cell.angle_alpha   90.00
_cell.angle_beta   90.00
_cell.angle_gamma   90.00
#
_symmetry.space_group_name_H-M   'P 1'
#
loop_
_entity.id
_entity.type
_entity.pdbx_description
1 polymer ?
#
loop_
_entity_poly.entity_id
_entity_poly.type
_entity_poly.pdbx_seq_one_letter_code
_entity_poly.pdbx_strand_id
1 'polypeptide(L)'
;LAGVFGAVGALVALRHAERTGAGQVVDLGLYEPVLRVLDDAVAVFGATGQVRERIGSGTESAAPHNHYESRDGRWIAIACTNDRMFERLAQALGRPALASDPRLSTTRARLEHRALVDDLVAAWVGEREAEDALR
;
A
#
# COMPACT_ATOMS: atom_id res chain seq x y z
N LEU A 1 -11.41 -5.37 13.44
CA LEU A 1 -10.76 -4.17 14.04
C LEU A 1 -11.31 -3.86 15.43
N ALA A 2 -12.60 -3.54 15.59
CA ALA A 2 -13.18 -3.23 16.91
C ALA A 2 -12.93 -4.29 17.99
N GLY A 3 -13.07 -5.59 17.69
CA GLY A 3 -12.76 -6.64 18.67
C GLY A 3 -11.31 -6.61 19.18
N VAL A 4 -10.34 -6.28 18.32
CA VAL A 4 -8.93 -6.17 18.73
C VAL A 4 -8.72 -4.95 19.62
N PHE A 5 -9.28 -3.81 19.25
CA PHE A 5 -9.20 -2.58 20.07
C PHE A 5 -9.92 -2.74 21.42
N GLY A 6 -11.07 -3.40 21.43
CA GLY A 6 -11.79 -3.73 22.66
C GLY A 6 -11.01 -4.69 23.56
N ALA A 7 -10.36 -5.71 22.99
CA ALA A 7 -9.48 -6.60 23.74
C ALA A 7 -8.28 -5.86 24.35
N VAL A 8 -7.63 -4.98 23.58
CA VAL A 8 -6.55 -4.12 24.09
C VAL A 8 -7.06 -3.21 25.21
N GLY A 9 -8.21 -2.56 25.03
CA GLY A 9 -8.84 -1.71 26.05
C GLY A 9 -9.15 -2.49 27.33
N ALA A 10 -9.68 -3.71 27.21
CA ALA A 10 -9.95 -4.57 28.36
C ALA A 10 -8.68 -4.99 29.10
N LEU A 11 -7.60 -5.32 28.39
CA LEU A 11 -6.30 -5.63 29.00
C LEU A 11 -5.72 -4.42 29.75
N VAL A 12 -5.86 -3.22 29.20
CA VAL A 12 -5.42 -1.98 29.86
C VAL A 12 -6.28 -1.69 31.11
N ALA A 13 -7.60 -1.84 31.01
CA ALA A 13 -8.51 -1.65 32.16
C ALA A 13 -8.25 -2.67 33.27
N LEU A 14 -7.96 -3.93 32.91
CA LEU A 14 -7.55 -4.96 33.87
C LEU A 14 -6.26 -4.56 34.59
N ARG A 15 -5.24 -4.10 33.84
CA ARG A 15 -3.97 -3.65 34.41
C ARG A 15 -4.14 -2.45 35.35
N HIS A 16 -5.08 -1.57 35.05
CA HIS A 16 -5.46 -0.48 35.94
C HIS A 16 -6.06 -1.03 37.24
N ALA A 17 -7.05 -1.92 37.14
CA ALA A 17 -7.71 -2.53 38.28
C ALA A 17 -6.76 -3.30 39.21
N GLU A 18 -5.78 -4.03 38.67
CA GLU A 18 -4.75 -4.71 39.47
C GLU A 18 -3.94 -3.75 40.36
N ARG A 19 -3.75 -2.51 39.90
CA ARG A 19 -2.91 -1.50 40.58
C ARG A 19 -3.69 -0.62 41.55
N THR A 20 -4.96 -0.34 41.23
CA THR A 20 -5.77 0.65 41.95
C THR A 20 -6.93 0.04 42.72
N GLY A 21 -7.30 -1.21 42.42
CA GLY A 21 -8.51 -1.85 42.93
C GLY A 21 -9.81 -1.37 42.25
N ALA A 22 -9.74 -0.47 41.27
CA ALA A 22 -10.90 0.10 40.58
C ALA A 22 -10.94 -0.31 39.10
N GLY A 23 -12.12 -0.72 38.61
CA GLY A 23 -12.36 -0.99 37.20
C GLY A 23 -12.54 0.28 36.36
N GLN A 24 -12.71 0.10 35.04
CA GLN A 24 -12.99 1.19 34.09
C GLN A 24 -13.98 0.72 33.02
N VAL A 25 -14.66 1.68 32.38
CA VAL A 25 -15.49 1.44 31.19
C VAL A 25 -14.62 1.65 29.95
N VAL A 26 -14.65 0.70 29.03
CA VAL A 26 -14.05 0.82 27.70
C VAL A 26 -15.16 1.13 26.71
N ASP A 27 -15.31 2.41 26.37
CA ASP A 27 -16.20 2.85 25.31
C ASP A 27 -15.48 2.76 23.95
N LEU A 28 -16.11 2.13 22.98
CA LEU A 28 -15.51 1.88 21.67
C LEU A 28 -16.58 1.90 20.58
N GLY A 29 -16.52 2.93 19.74
CA GLY A 29 -17.32 3.00 18.51
C GLY A 29 -16.76 2.04 17.45
N LEU A 30 -17.63 1.36 16.71
CA LEU A 30 -17.21 0.46 15.62
C LEU A 30 -16.39 1.17 14.53
N TYR A 31 -16.61 2.48 14.34
CA TYR A 31 -15.97 3.29 13.32
C TYR A 31 -14.59 3.82 13.75
N GLU A 32 -14.30 3.94 15.04
CA GLU A 32 -13.04 4.55 15.52
C GLU A 32 -11.81 3.70 15.16
N PRO A 33 -11.83 2.37 15.29
CA PRO A 33 -10.74 1.51 14.81
C PRO A 33 -10.54 1.59 13.30
N VAL A 34 -11.61 1.84 12.53
CA VAL A 34 -11.52 2.02 11.07
C VAL A 34 -10.80 3.33 10.76
N LEU A 35 -11.22 4.43 11.41
CA LEU A 35 -10.55 5.73 11.29
C LEU A 35 -9.08 5.67 11.71
N ARG A 36 -8.75 4.89 12.75
CA ARG A 36 -7.36 4.71 13.19
C ARG A 36 -6.49 4.05 12.13
N VAL A 37 -7.03 3.11 11.35
CA VAL A 37 -6.28 2.44 10.26
C VAL A 37 -6.24 3.29 8.99
N LEU A 38 -7.20 4.21 8.83
CA LEU A 38 -7.26 5.17 7.72
C LEU A 38 -6.65 6.54 8.08
N ASP A 39 -5.71 6.58 9.02
CA ASP A 39 -5.20 7.82 9.62
C ASP A 39 -4.69 8.84 8.58
N ASP A 40 -3.99 8.38 7.55
CA ASP A 40 -3.52 9.21 6.43
C ASP A 40 -4.67 9.89 5.68
N ALA A 41 -5.79 9.19 5.43
CA ALA A 41 -6.92 9.76 4.71
C ALA A 41 -7.57 10.93 5.47
N VAL A 42 -7.61 10.83 6.81
CA VAL A 42 -8.13 11.91 7.67
C VAL A 42 -7.20 13.13 7.64
N ALA A 43 -5.88 12.90 7.71
CA ALA A 43 -4.89 13.97 7.65
C ALA A 43 -4.88 14.69 6.29
N VAL A 44 -4.92 13.94 5.19
CA VAL A 44 -4.99 14.50 3.83
C VAL A 44 -6.26 15.33 3.64
N PHE A 45 -7.43 14.78 4.00
CA PHE A 45 -8.68 15.54 3.92
C PHE A 45 -8.63 16.83 4.75
N GLY A 46 -8.11 16.76 5.99
CA GLY A 46 -7.97 17.93 6.84
C GLY A 46 -7.04 19.01 6.27
N ALA A 47 -6.01 18.62 5.52
CA ALA A 47 -5.05 19.54 4.92
C ALA A 47 -5.49 20.10 3.56
N THR A 48 -6.17 19.31 2.72
CA THR A 48 -6.42 19.64 1.31
C THR A 48 -7.91 19.78 0.97
N GLY A 49 -8.81 19.30 1.83
CA GLY A 49 -10.24 19.16 1.53
C GLY A 49 -10.55 18.06 0.50
N GLN A 50 -9.55 17.32 0.02
CA GLN A 50 -9.72 16.27 -0.98
C GLN A 50 -10.34 15.02 -0.36
N VAL A 51 -11.45 14.57 -0.92
CA VAL A 51 -12.05 13.27 -0.58
C VAL A 51 -11.33 12.19 -1.38
N ARG A 52 -10.80 11.19 -0.67
CA ARG A 52 -10.09 10.07 -1.27
C ARG A 52 -11.07 9.14 -1.97
N GLU A 53 -10.79 8.82 -3.23
CA GLU A 53 -11.61 7.93 -4.06
C GLU A 53 -10.96 6.55 -4.22
N ARG A 54 -11.74 5.59 -4.73
CA ARG A 54 -11.22 4.27 -5.07
C ARG A 54 -10.25 4.37 -6.25
N ILE A 55 -9.01 3.92 -6.05
CA ILE A 55 -7.95 3.88 -7.08
C ILE A 55 -7.54 2.45 -7.47
N GLY A 56 -8.38 1.46 -7.19
CA GLY A 56 -8.08 0.05 -7.40
C GLY A 56 -7.02 -0.45 -6.40
N SER A 57 -6.12 -1.31 -6.88
CA SER A 57 -5.03 -1.92 -6.12
C SER A 57 -3.74 -1.09 -6.08
N GLY A 58 -3.74 0.08 -6.73
CA GLY A 58 -2.61 1.01 -6.73
C GLY A 58 -2.51 1.85 -5.45
N THR A 59 -1.47 2.67 -5.36
CA THR A 59 -1.30 3.69 -4.31
C THR A 59 -1.21 5.09 -4.91
N GLU A 60 -1.43 6.15 -4.14
CA GLU A 60 -1.31 7.54 -4.64
C GLU A 60 0.14 8.01 -4.71
N SER A 61 1.02 7.41 -3.91
CA SER A 61 2.38 7.89 -3.67
C SER A 61 3.47 7.18 -4.48
N ALA A 62 3.16 6.06 -5.14
CA ALA A 62 4.14 5.32 -5.91
C ALA A 62 3.54 4.65 -7.16
N ALA A 63 4.37 4.54 -8.20
CA ALA A 63 4.13 3.71 -9.37
C ALA A 63 5.50 3.18 -9.87
N PRO A 64 5.62 1.90 -10.30
CA PRO A 64 4.60 0.85 -10.21
C PRO A 64 4.44 0.35 -8.76
N HIS A 65 3.21 0.38 -8.24
CA HIS A 65 2.91 -0.12 -6.90
C HIS A 65 1.52 -0.75 -6.91
N ASN A 66 1.40 -1.90 -7.56
CA ASN A 66 0.13 -2.49 -7.96
C ASN A 66 0.18 -4.03 -7.95
N HIS A 67 -0.93 -4.68 -8.27
CA HIS A 67 -1.03 -6.12 -8.49
C HIS A 67 -1.13 -6.40 -9.99
N TYR A 68 -0.37 -7.39 -10.47
CA TYR A 68 -0.30 -7.77 -11.88
C TYR A 68 -0.58 -9.27 -12.02
N GLU A 69 -1.38 -9.64 -13.01
CA GLU A 69 -1.74 -11.04 -13.29
C GLU A 69 -0.62 -11.72 -14.09
N SER A 70 -0.18 -12.89 -13.63
CA SER A 70 0.80 -13.74 -14.29
C SER A 70 0.16 -14.62 -15.35
N ARG A 71 1.00 -15.28 -16.17
CA ARG A 71 0.56 -16.17 -17.25
C ARG A 71 -0.37 -17.29 -16.79
N ASP A 72 -0.16 -17.78 -15.57
CA ASP A 72 -0.92 -18.88 -14.95
C ASP A 72 -2.09 -18.40 -14.08
N GLY A 73 -2.51 -17.12 -14.23
CA GLY A 73 -3.69 -16.55 -13.55
C GLY A 73 -3.49 -16.26 -12.06
N ARG A 74 -2.25 -16.34 -11.58
CA ARG A 74 -1.89 -15.91 -10.21
C ARG A 74 -1.60 -14.41 -10.21
N TRP A 75 -1.71 -13.76 -9.05
CA TRP A 75 -1.49 -12.31 -8.93
C TRP A 75 -0.23 -12.03 -8.14
N ILE A 76 0.60 -11.13 -8.67
CA ILE A 76 1.86 -10.71 -8.06
C ILE A 76 1.73 -9.25 -7.64
N ALA A 77 1.98 -8.97 -6.36
CA ALA A 77 2.12 -7.63 -5.85
C ALA A 77 3.55 -7.12 -6.12
N ILE A 78 3.69 -6.02 -6.84
CA ILE A 78 4.98 -5.34 -7.02
C ILE A 78 4.88 -3.99 -6.32
N ALA A 79 5.71 -3.81 -5.30
CA ALA A 79 5.81 -2.59 -4.51
C ALA A 79 7.12 -1.85 -4.84
N CYS A 80 7.09 -0.99 -5.87
CA CYS A 80 8.26 -0.19 -6.26
C CYS A 80 8.08 1.27 -5.81
N THR A 81 8.49 1.55 -4.57
CA THR A 81 8.20 2.83 -3.90
C THR A 81 9.13 3.98 -4.29
N ASN A 82 10.34 3.69 -4.77
CA ASN A 82 11.36 4.71 -5.05
C ASN A 82 12.17 4.43 -6.32
N ASP A 83 12.97 5.40 -6.73
CA ASP A 83 13.72 5.37 -7.99
C ASP A 83 14.78 4.27 -8.02
N ARG A 84 15.45 4.00 -6.90
CA ARG A 84 16.42 2.91 -6.78
C ARG A 84 15.77 1.53 -6.91
N MET A 85 14.55 1.37 -6.40
CA MET A 85 13.76 0.16 -6.64
C MET A 85 13.37 0.04 -8.11
N PHE A 86 13.04 1.16 -8.76
CA PHE A 86 12.66 1.16 -10.17
C PHE A 86 13.85 0.84 -11.07
N GLU A 87 15.05 1.32 -10.76
CA GLU A 87 16.30 0.92 -11.44
C GLU A 87 16.50 -0.61 -11.42
N ARG A 88 16.31 -1.23 -10.25
CA ARG A 88 16.42 -2.69 -10.10
C ARG A 88 15.30 -3.42 -10.83
N LEU A 89 14.08 -2.88 -10.80
CA LEU A 89 12.95 -3.43 -11.54
C LEU A 89 13.21 -3.35 -13.06
N ALA A 90 13.68 -2.22 -13.57
CA ALA A 90 14.05 -2.04 -14.96
C ALA A 90 15.13 -3.05 -15.42
N GLN A 91 16.08 -3.38 -14.53
CA GLN A 91 17.05 -4.45 -14.78
C GLN A 91 16.37 -5.82 -14.87
N ALA A 92 15.48 -6.17 -13.92
CA ALA A 92 14.72 -7.43 -13.96
C ALA A 92 13.81 -7.55 -15.20
N LEU A 93 13.28 -6.42 -15.67
CA LEU A 93 12.52 -6.32 -16.92
C LEU A 93 13.38 -6.54 -18.18
N GLY A 94 14.70 -6.63 -18.04
CA GLY A 94 15.64 -6.67 -19.18
C GLY A 94 15.71 -5.35 -19.94
N ARG A 95 15.24 -4.25 -19.36
CA ARG A 95 15.15 -2.92 -19.99
C ARG A 95 15.75 -1.84 -19.09
N PRO A 96 17.06 -1.90 -18.78
CA PRO A 96 17.71 -0.96 -17.84
C PRO A 96 17.60 0.51 -18.28
N ALA A 97 17.48 0.79 -19.58
CA ALA A 97 17.31 2.14 -20.11
C ALA A 97 16.02 2.84 -19.63
N LEU A 98 15.00 2.09 -19.17
CA LEU A 98 13.78 2.68 -18.60
C LEU A 98 14.07 3.53 -17.36
N ALA A 99 15.11 3.20 -16.59
CA ALA A 99 15.49 3.98 -15.43
C ALA A 99 16.00 5.38 -15.77
N SER A 100 16.44 5.60 -17.01
CA SER A 100 16.89 6.90 -17.52
C SER A 100 15.86 7.58 -18.43
N ASP A 101 14.73 6.93 -18.74
CA ASP A 101 13.64 7.55 -19.52
C ASP A 101 13.06 8.72 -18.70
N PRO A 102 13.03 9.96 -19.23
CA PRO A 102 12.50 11.12 -18.52
C PRO A 102 11.06 10.94 -18.01
N ARG A 103 10.27 10.05 -18.63
CA ARG A 103 8.90 9.73 -18.22
C ARG A 103 8.84 8.77 -17.03
N LEU A 104 9.92 8.05 -16.74
CA LEU A 104 9.93 6.94 -15.77
C LEU A 104 11.07 7.02 -14.72
N SER A 105 12.04 7.90 -14.92
CA SER A 105 13.26 7.97 -14.11
C SER A 105 13.02 8.40 -12.66
N THR A 106 11.93 9.11 -12.39
CA THR A 106 11.56 9.58 -11.04
C THR A 106 10.18 9.08 -10.63
N THR A 107 9.94 8.91 -9.32
CA THR A 107 8.63 8.51 -8.80
C THR A 107 7.54 9.46 -9.28
N ARG A 108 7.81 10.77 -9.29
CA ARG A 108 6.87 11.77 -9.80
C ARG A 108 6.56 11.55 -11.28
N ALA A 109 7.57 11.35 -12.12
CA ALA A 109 7.35 11.08 -13.53
C ALA A 109 6.56 9.78 -13.76
N ARG A 110 6.84 8.72 -12.98
CA ARG A 110 6.07 7.46 -13.04
C ARG A 110 4.62 7.63 -12.58
N LEU A 111 4.35 8.50 -11.59
CA LEU A 111 2.98 8.82 -11.19
C LEU A 111 2.22 9.56 -12.29
N GLU A 112 2.85 10.53 -12.95
CA GLU A 112 2.30 11.24 -14.11
C GLU A 112 2.05 10.30 -15.30
N HIS A 113 2.87 9.26 -15.45
CA HIS A 113 2.79 8.25 -16.52
C HIS A 113 2.39 6.86 -16.00
N ARG A 114 1.48 6.79 -15.02
CA ARG A 114 1.10 5.55 -14.35
C ARG A 114 0.74 4.43 -15.31
N ALA A 115 -0.15 4.71 -16.27
CA ALA A 115 -0.61 3.72 -17.24
C ALA A 115 0.56 3.11 -18.01
N LEU A 116 1.51 3.94 -18.45
CA LEU A 116 2.70 3.47 -19.18
C LEU A 116 3.54 2.51 -18.33
N VAL A 117 3.83 2.86 -17.08
CA VAL A 117 4.67 1.99 -16.24
C VAL A 117 3.93 0.72 -15.80
N ASP A 118 2.63 0.82 -15.54
CA ASP A 118 1.80 -0.33 -15.22
C ASP A 118 1.69 -1.29 -16.39
N ASP A 119 1.50 -0.81 -17.62
CA ASP A 119 1.44 -1.65 -18.83
C ASP A 119 2.77 -2.38 -19.08
N LEU A 120 3.90 -1.71 -18.87
CA LEU A 120 5.24 -2.31 -19.02
C LEU A 120 5.48 -3.44 -18.03
N VAL A 121 5.04 -3.26 -16.79
CA VAL A 121 5.18 -4.25 -15.71
C VAL A 121 4.16 -5.37 -15.90
N ALA A 122 2.91 -5.06 -16.24
CA ALA A 122 1.86 -6.03 -16.53
C ALA A 122 2.25 -6.96 -17.67
N ALA A 123 2.78 -6.41 -18.78
CA ALA A 123 3.25 -7.23 -19.90
C ALA A 123 4.37 -8.18 -19.48
N TRP A 124 5.33 -7.71 -18.68
CA TRP A 124 6.44 -8.55 -18.22
C TRP A 124 5.98 -9.66 -17.28
N VAL A 125 5.06 -9.37 -16.35
CA VAL A 125 4.48 -10.36 -15.43
C VAL A 125 3.61 -11.37 -16.19
N GLY A 126 2.78 -10.90 -17.13
CA GLY A 126 1.85 -11.74 -17.90
C GLY A 126 2.52 -12.76 -18.84
N GLU A 127 3.80 -12.59 -19.15
CA GLU A 127 4.60 -13.56 -19.92
C GLU A 127 5.15 -14.72 -19.07
N ARG A 128 5.09 -14.62 -17.74
CA ARG A 128 5.77 -15.52 -16.79
C ARG A 128 4.78 -16.22 -15.87
N GLU A 129 5.15 -17.41 -15.41
CA GLU A 129 4.47 -18.00 -14.25
C GLU A 129 4.81 -17.23 -12.99
N ALA A 130 3.89 -17.19 -12.02
CA ALA A 130 4.12 -16.39 -10.82
C ALA A 130 5.38 -16.77 -10.05
N GLU A 131 5.74 -18.06 -10.03
CA GLU A 131 6.97 -18.51 -9.38
C GLU A 131 8.24 -18.01 -10.08
N ASP A 132 8.25 -17.97 -11.41
CA ASP A 132 9.40 -17.49 -12.18
C ASP A 132 9.58 -15.98 -12.06
N ALA A 133 8.49 -15.22 -11.98
CA ALA A 133 8.53 -13.78 -11.79
C ALA A 133 8.96 -13.34 -10.37
N LEU A 134 8.96 -14.25 -9.39
CA LEU A 134 9.38 -14.00 -8.00
C LEU A 134 10.83 -14.39 -7.72
N ARG A 135 11.52 -15.04 -8.65
CA ARG A 135 12.93 -15.43 -8.55
C ARG A 135 13.87 -14.31 -9.01
#